data_AF-G9WWQ3-F1
#
_entry.id   AF-G9WWQ3-F1
#
_cell.length_a   1.000
_cell.length_b   1.000
_cell.length_c   1.000
_cell.angle_alpha   90.00
_cell.angle_beta   90.00
_cell.angle_gamma   90.00
#
_symmetry.space_group_name_H-M   'P 1'
#
loop_
_entity.id
_entity.type
_entity.pdbx_description
1 polymer ?
#
loop_
_entity_poly.entity_id
_entity_poly.type
_entity_poly.pdbx_seq_one_letter_code
_entity_poly.pdbx_strand_id
1 'polypeptide(L)'
;MKMKNRILIALAVGFVIAMLLMSVKIYFGFTNAYSTNINVLTVKILGIPIYELTKSGSEYFGKSIGTHMGAICGICMALSVIIEEIFFKVRQK
;
A
#
# COMPACT_ATOMS: atom_id res chain seq x y z
N MET A 1 -1.56 4.85 27.83
CA MET A 1 -2.63 5.20 26.87
C MET A 1 -3.82 4.28 27.07
N LYS A 2 -5.06 4.76 26.85
CA LYS A 2 -6.25 3.89 26.82
C LYS A 2 -6.14 2.91 25.65
N MET A 3 -6.59 1.65 25.83
CA MET A 3 -6.50 0.58 24.83
C MET A 3 -7.04 1.01 23.45
N LYS A 4 -8.20 1.68 23.43
CA LYS A 4 -8.83 2.19 22.20
C LYS A 4 -7.92 3.18 21.44
N ASN A 5 -7.23 4.08 22.14
CA ASN A 5 -6.36 5.07 21.49
C ASN A 5 -5.11 4.40 20.90
N ARG A 6 -4.57 3.38 21.59
CA ARG A 6 -3.39 2.64 21.11
C ARG A 6 -3.70 1.89 19.81
N ILE A 7 -4.80 1.14 19.78
CA ILE A 7 -5.25 0.41 18.58
C ILE A 7 -5.52 1.38 17.43
N LEU A 8 -6.17 2.52 17.71
CA LEU A 8 -6.43 3.54 16.69
C LEU A 8 -5.14 4.10 16.09
N ILE A 9 -4.12 4.38 16.91
CA ILE A 9 -2.80 4.82 16.45
C ILE A 9 -2.14 3.72 15.62
N ALA A 10 -2.16 2.47 16.06
CA ALA A 10 -1.58 1.35 15.33
C ALA A 10 -2.24 1.15 13.95
N LEU A 11 -3.57 1.29 13.88
CA LEU A 11 -4.31 1.27 12.61
C LEU A 11 -3.88 2.42 11.69
N ALA A 12 -3.80 3.65 12.22
CA ALA A 12 -3.37 4.81 11.44
C ALA A 12 -1.94 4.64 10.90
N VAL A 13 -1.01 4.12 11.72
CA VAL A 13 0.37 3.83 11.31
C VAL A 13 0.40 2.79 10.20
N GLY A 14 -0.33 1.68 10.35
CA GLY A 14 -0.41 0.64 9.32
C GLY A 14 -0.97 1.16 7.99
N PHE A 15 -1.98 2.03 8.05
CA PHE A 15 -2.53 2.68 6.86
C PHE A 15 -1.52 3.61 6.18
N VAL A 16 -0.82 4.46 6.93
CA VAL A 16 0.18 5.38 6.37
C VAL A 16 1.33 4.61 5.71
N ILE A 17 1.81 3.54 6.35
CA ILE A 17 2.85 2.68 5.77
C ILE A 17 2.37 2.03 4.46
N ALA A 18 1.14 1.53 4.43
CA ALA A 18 0.56 0.94 3.21
C ALA A 18 0.50 1.96 2.06
N MET A 19 0.07 3.19 2.35
CA MET A 19 -0.01 4.27 1.37
C MET A 19 1.38 4.61 0.82
N LEU A 20 2.39 4.75 1.68
CA LEU A 20 3.77 5.02 1.25
C LEU A 20 4.33 3.91 0.36
N LEU A 21 4.13 2.64 0.74
CA LEU A 21 4.56 1.49 -0.06
C LEU A 21 3.91 1.47 -1.45
N MET A 22 2.61 1.78 -1.52
CA MET A 22 1.89 1.87 -2.80
C MET A 22 2.39 3.03 -3.66
N SER A 23 2.58 4.22 -3.07
CA SER A 23 3.09 5.40 -3.79
C SER A 23 4.45 5.13 -4.42
N VAL A 24 5.38 4.52 -3.67
CA VAL A 24 6.71 4.15 -4.19
C VAL A 24 6.60 3.19 -5.36
N LYS A 25 5.76 2.15 -5.24
CA LYS A 25 5.58 1.15 -6.31
C LYS A 25 4.92 1.73 -7.55
N ILE A 26 3.95 2.62 -7.39
CA ILE A 26 3.31 3.31 -8.52
C ILE A 26 4.32 4.23 -9.23
N TYR A 27 5.15 4.97 -8.49
CA TYR A 27 6.20 5.82 -9.07
C TYR A 27 7.19 5.02 -9.93
N PHE A 28 7.70 3.90 -9.40
CA PHE A 28 8.55 3.01 -10.19
C PHE A 28 7.79 2.39 -11.37
N GLY A 29 6.49 2.11 -11.21
CA GLY A 29 5.61 1.70 -12.29
C GLY A 29 5.61 2.69 -13.44
N PHE A 30 5.37 3.98 -13.17
CA PHE A 30 5.42 5.04 -14.18
C PHE A 30 6.80 5.13 -14.83
N THR A 31 7.87 5.16 -14.03
CA THR A 31 9.24 5.23 -14.54
C THR A 31 9.55 4.07 -15.50
N ASN A 32 9.14 2.86 -15.15
CA ASN A 32 9.30 1.67 -15.98
C ASN A 32 8.45 1.72 -17.25
N ALA A 33 7.20 2.20 -17.16
CA ALA A 33 6.32 2.38 -18.31
C ALA A 33 6.93 3.34 -19.33
N TYR A 34 7.41 4.50 -18.89
CA TYR A 34 8.08 5.47 -19.75
C TYR A 34 9.38 4.92 -20.37
N SER A 35 10.16 4.16 -19.59
CA SER A 35 11.43 3.59 -20.06
C SER A 35 11.25 2.47 -21.09
N THR A 36 10.20 1.66 -20.94
CA THR A 36 9.93 0.51 -21.83
C THR A 36 8.95 0.84 -22.96
N ASN A 37 8.28 1.98 -22.90
CA ASN A 37 7.36 2.50 -23.92
C ASN A 37 6.19 1.55 -24.27
N ILE A 38 5.86 0.63 -23.38
CA ILE A 38 4.76 -0.35 -23.54
C ILE A 38 3.39 0.33 -23.42
N ASN A 39 2.39 -0.21 -24.12
CA ASN A 39 1.04 0.39 -24.12
C ASN A 39 0.28 0.22 -22.81
N VAL A 40 0.48 -0.90 -22.11
CA VAL A 40 -0.17 -1.18 -20.82
C VAL A 40 0.85 -1.78 -19.86
N LEU A 41 0.91 -1.26 -18.63
CA LEU A 41 1.72 -1.82 -17.55
C LEU A 41 0.87 -1.95 -16.28
N THR A 42 0.80 -3.15 -15.73
CA THR A 42 0.15 -3.38 -14.44
C THR A 42 1.18 -3.33 -13.31
N VAL A 43 1.02 -2.36 -12.40
CA VAL A 43 1.81 -2.26 -11.18
C VAL A 43 1.29 -3.26 -10.16
N LYS A 44 2.17 -4.12 -9.67
CA LYS A 44 1.85 -5.18 -8.72
C LYS A 44 2.62 -5.00 -7.41
N ILE A 45 1.98 -5.34 -6.30
CA ILE A 45 2.62 -5.46 -4.97
C ILE A 45 2.42 -6.89 -4.51
N LEU A 46 3.53 -7.59 -4.24
CA LEU A 46 3.52 -9.00 -3.83
C LEU A 46 2.67 -9.89 -4.78
N GLY A 47 2.73 -9.59 -6.09
CA GLY A 47 1.95 -10.30 -7.12
C GLY A 47 0.51 -9.81 -7.32
N ILE A 48 -0.04 -9.01 -6.38
CA ILE A 48 -1.39 -8.47 -6.46
C ILE A 48 -1.39 -7.18 -7.30
N PRO A 49 -2.19 -7.08 -8.37
CA PRO A 49 -2.24 -5.87 -9.19
C PRO A 49 -2.98 -4.75 -8.46
N ILE A 50 -2.37 -3.58 -8.33
CA ILE A 50 -2.95 -2.45 -7.58
C ILE A 50 -3.32 -1.27 -8.46
N TYR A 51 -2.66 -1.17 -9.61
CA TYR A 51 -2.70 -0.01 -10.46
C TYR A 51 -2.41 -0.42 -11.90
N GLU A 52 -3.15 0.12 -12.84
CA GLU A 52 -2.95 -0.10 -14.27
C GLU A 52 -2.53 1.22 -14.92
N LEU A 53 -1.44 1.17 -15.68
CA LEU A 53 -0.91 2.29 -16.43
C LEU A 53 -1.17 2.04 -17.91
N THR A 54 -1.91 2.95 -18.54
CA THR A 54 -2.25 2.87 -19.97
C THR A 54 -1.71 4.09 -20.69
N LYS A 55 -0.99 3.86 -21.77
CA LYS A 55 -0.45 4.93 -22.62
C LYS A 55 -1.57 5.55 -23.45
N SER A 56 -1.65 6.88 -23.45
CA SER A 56 -2.52 7.65 -24.33
C SER A 56 -1.72 8.79 -24.94
N GLY A 57 -1.38 8.66 -26.22
CA GLY A 57 -0.46 9.58 -26.90
C GLY A 57 0.97 9.47 -26.34
N SER A 58 1.47 10.57 -25.77
CA SER A 58 2.79 10.68 -25.14
C SER A 58 2.79 10.44 -23.63
N GLU A 59 1.61 10.35 -22.99
CA GLU A 59 1.48 10.29 -21.54
C GLU A 59 0.90 8.95 -21.07
N TYR A 60 1.19 8.60 -19.82
CA TYR A 60 0.61 7.43 -19.14
C TYR A 60 -0.48 7.86 -18.17
N PHE A 61 -1.62 7.19 -18.24
CA PHE A 61 -2.76 7.38 -17.34
C PHE A 61 -2.89 6.20 -16.38
N GLY A 62 -3.20 6.51 -15.14
CA GLY A 62 -3.33 5.55 -14.05
C GLY A 62 -4.77 5.22 -13.70
N LYS A 63 -5.11 3.93 -13.62
CA LYS A 63 -6.38 3.44 -13.07
C LYS A 63 -6.11 2.59 -11.83
N SER A 64 -6.65 3.02 -10.70
CA SER A 64 -6.55 2.29 -9.44
C SER A 64 -7.48 1.08 -9.39
N ILE A 65 -6.98 -0.04 -8.87
CA ILE A 65 -7.79 -1.22 -8.55
C ILE A 65 -8.14 -1.16 -7.06
N GLY A 66 -9.22 -0.43 -6.74
CA GLY A 66 -9.59 -0.07 -5.37
C GLY A 66 -9.70 -1.25 -4.41
N THR A 67 -10.29 -2.37 -4.86
CA THR A 67 -10.44 -3.58 -4.04
C THR A 67 -9.09 -4.14 -3.58
N HIS A 68 -8.09 -4.14 -4.47
CA HIS A 68 -6.77 -4.71 -4.18
C HIS A 68 -5.94 -3.76 -3.31
N MET A 69 -6.02 -2.45 -3.57
CA MET A 69 -5.40 -1.43 -2.72
C MET A 69 -5.99 -1.48 -1.30
N GLY A 70 -7.31 -1.62 -1.19
CA GLY A 70 -8.01 -1.78 0.09
C GLY A 70 -7.58 -3.04 0.85
N ALA A 71 -7.41 -4.17 0.16
CA ALA A 71 -6.92 -5.40 0.76
C ALA A 71 -5.50 -5.25 1.33
N ILE A 72 -4.60 -4.61 0.59
CA ILE A 72 -3.22 -4.34 1.07
C ILE A 72 -3.24 -3.42 2.29
N CYS A 73 -4.03 -2.35 2.26
CA CYS A 73 -4.22 -1.48 3.43
C CYS A 73 -4.74 -2.28 4.64
N GLY A 74 -5.73 -3.14 4.44
CA GLY A 74 -6.28 -3.99 5.49
C GLY A 74 -5.22 -4.91 6.12
N ILE A 75 -4.40 -5.55 5.29
CA ILE A 75 -3.30 -6.42 5.75
C ILE A 75 -2.28 -5.63 6.56
N CYS A 76 -1.81 -4.47 6.06
CA CYS A 76 -0.86 -3.63 6.78
C CYS A 76 -1.42 -3.11 8.10
N MET A 77 -2.70 -2.70 8.13
CA MET A 77 -3.38 -2.30 9.36
C MET A 77 -3.47 -3.44 10.38
N ALA A 78 -3.87 -4.64 9.94
CA ALA A 78 -3.96 -5.81 10.80
C ALA A 78 -2.58 -6.18 11.38
N LEU A 79 -1.54 -6.20 10.56
CA LEU A 79 -0.16 -6.46 11.00
C LEU A 79 0.31 -5.43 12.02
N SER A 80 0.03 -4.14 11.79
CA SER A 80 0.41 -3.07 12.72
C SER A 80 -0.26 -3.24 14.09
N VAL A 81 -1.55 -3.60 14.13
CA VAL A 81 -2.26 -3.90 15.38
C VAL A 81 -1.69 -5.13 16.09
N ILE A 82 -1.38 -6.20 15.34
CA ILE A 82 -0.76 -7.42 15.92
C ILE A 82 0.58 -7.09 16.56
N ILE A 83 1.43 -6.32 15.87
CA ILE A 83 2.75 -5.91 16.37
C ILE A 83 2.60 -5.08 17.66
N GLU A 84 1.70 -4.09 17.65
CA GLU A 84 1.46 -3.25 18.83
C GLU A 84 0.96 -4.08 20.03
N GLU A 85 0.11 -5.07 19.79
CA GLU A 85 -0.43 -5.94 20.84
C GLU A 85 0.60 -6.91 21.40
N ILE A 86 1.49 -7.44 20.56
CA ILE A 86 2.63 -8.24 21.00
C ILE A 86 3.57 -7.36 21.85
N PHE A 87 3.94 -6.18 21.35
CA PHE A 87 4.84 -5.27 22.04
C PHE A 87 4.27 -4.83 23.39
N PHE A 88 2.96 -4.55 23.45
CA PHE A 88 2.29 -4.22 24.69
C PHE A 88 2.29 -5.38 25.69
N LYS A 89 2.01 -6.61 25.24
CA LYS A 89 2.06 -7.81 26.11
C LYS A 89 3.46 -8.05 26.65
N VAL A 90 4.49 -7.89 25.83
CA VAL A 90 5.90 -8.04 26.26
C VAL A 90 6.28 -6.97 27.27
N ARG A 91 5.85 -5.71 27.07
CA ARG A 91 6.17 -4.59 27.97
C ARG A 91 5.44 -4.66 29.33
N GLN A 92 4.32 -5.37 29.41
CA GLN A 92 3.56 -5.57 30.65
C GLN A 92 4.12 -6.71 31.51
N LYS A 93 5.08 -7.48 30.99
CA LYS A 93 5.74 -8.59 31.67
C LYS A 93 7.11 -8.16 32.18
#